data_AF-A0A2R6HTR0-F1
#
_entry.id   AF-A0A2R6HTR0-F1
#
_cell.length_a   1.000
_cell.length_b   1.000
_cell.length_c   1.000
_cell.angle_alpha   90.00
_cell.angle_beta   90.00
_cell.angle_gamma   90.00
#
_symmetry.space_group_name_H-M   'P 1'
#
loop_
_entity.id
_entity.type
_entity.pdbx_description
1 polymer ?
#
loop_
_entity_poly.entity_id
_entity_poly.type
_entity_poly.pdbx_seq_one_letter_code
_entity_poly.pdbx_strand_id
1 'polypeptide(L)'
;MYSEVNPSVTRLGTTSVYTFSFDHPQGTLDTYLDGATRNVFREVQVLRSNRVPADTVRNRTTSVELRVNHTYGTGPMEVVVTDPVSGRPLNGTVFVDDYRVGTTGIDGRLWTTGPHPSGVVTVRTAEGNVSVEVAPR
;
A
#
# COMPACT_ATOMS: atom_id res chain seq x y z
N MET A 1 -7.91 8.44 -20.82
CA MET A 1 -7.27 7.60 -21.85
C MET A 1 -7.18 6.20 -21.25
N TYR A 2 -8.05 5.29 -21.64
CA TYR A 2 -7.96 3.89 -21.20
C TYR A 2 -6.81 3.26 -21.99
N SER A 3 -5.78 2.73 -21.31
CA SER A 3 -4.79 1.90 -22.01
C SER A 3 -5.51 0.63 -22.47
N GLU A 4 -5.38 0.27 -23.73
CA GLU A 4 -5.71 -1.09 -24.17
C GLU A 4 -4.85 -2.06 -23.35
N VAL A 5 -5.48 -2.72 -22.38
CA VAL A 5 -4.91 -3.89 -21.73
C VAL A 5 -5.07 -4.99 -22.75
N ASN A 6 -3.96 -5.48 -23.30
CA ASN A 6 -3.96 -6.65 -24.17
C ASN A 6 -3.78 -7.88 -23.28
N PRO A 7 -4.86 -8.57 -22.87
CA PRO A 7 -4.71 -9.77 -22.09
C PRO A 7 -3.99 -10.84 -22.91
N SER A 8 -3.06 -11.54 -22.29
CA SER A 8 -2.57 -12.79 -22.86
C SER A 8 -3.46 -13.93 -22.38
N VAL A 9 -3.76 -14.86 -23.29
CA VAL A 9 -4.53 -16.06 -22.97
C VAL A 9 -3.70 -17.27 -23.37
N THR A 10 -3.45 -18.16 -22.40
CA THR A 10 -2.70 -19.38 -22.62
C THR A 10 -3.45 -20.57 -22.05
N ARG A 11 -3.53 -21.67 -22.81
CA ARG A 11 -4.02 -22.94 -22.30
C ARG A 11 -2.85 -23.72 -21.68
N LEU A 12 -3.05 -24.28 -20.49
CA LEU A 12 -2.02 -25.07 -19.82
C LEU A 12 -1.97 -26.50 -20.35
N GLY A 13 -1.05 -26.76 -21.28
CA GLY A 13 -0.84 -28.07 -21.87
C GLY A 13 -2.10 -28.65 -22.51
N THR A 14 -2.42 -29.90 -22.19
CA THR A 14 -3.62 -30.61 -22.67
C THR A 14 -4.80 -30.52 -21.70
N THR A 15 -4.71 -29.73 -20.62
CA THR A 15 -5.77 -29.60 -19.60
C THR A 15 -6.93 -28.72 -20.07
N SER A 16 -8.01 -28.62 -19.31
CA SER A 16 -9.06 -27.62 -19.50
C SER A 16 -8.69 -26.25 -18.92
N VAL A 17 -7.50 -26.05 -18.36
CA VAL A 17 -7.14 -24.82 -17.65
C VAL A 17 -6.64 -23.74 -18.63
N TYR A 18 -7.20 -22.54 -18.48
CA TYR A 18 -6.80 -21.33 -19.19
C TYR A 18 -6.26 -20.30 -18.19
N THR A 19 -5.13 -19.69 -18.53
CA THR A 19 -4.57 -18.55 -17.82
C THR A 19 -4.84 -17.29 -18.62
N PHE A 20 -5.39 -16.28 -17.95
CA PHE A 20 -5.54 -14.92 -18.47
C PHE A 20 -4.59 -14.02 -17.68
N SER A 21 -3.67 -13.35 -18.37
CA SER A 21 -2.75 -12.40 -17.74
C SER A 21 -3.04 -10.99 -18.21
N PHE A 22 -3.20 -10.07 -17.26
CA PHE A 22 -3.51 -8.67 -17.49
C PHE A 22 -2.43 -7.79 -16.84
N ASP A 23 -1.75 -7.00 -17.66
CA ASP A 23 -0.96 -5.87 -17.17
C ASP A 23 -1.88 -4.66 -17.00
N HIS A 24 -1.88 -4.06 -15.81
CA HIS A 24 -2.65 -2.86 -15.53
C HIS A 24 -1.76 -1.81 -14.84
N PRO A 25 -2.16 -0.53 -14.80
CA PRO A 25 -1.30 0.54 -14.28
C PRO A 25 -0.72 0.26 -12.88
N GLN A 26 -1.47 -0.46 -12.04
CA GLN A 26 -1.12 -0.80 -10.67
C GLN A 26 -0.30 -2.09 -10.51
N GLY A 27 -0.19 -2.95 -11.54
CA GLY A 27 0.45 -4.25 -11.39
C GLY A 27 0.08 -5.28 -12.45
N THR A 28 0.15 -6.55 -12.07
CA THR A 28 -0.24 -7.68 -12.92
C THR A 28 -1.32 -8.51 -12.22
N LEU A 29 -2.18 -9.13 -13.03
CA LEU A 29 -3.22 -10.04 -12.60
C LEU A 29 -3.16 -11.32 -13.45
N ASP A 30 -3.03 -12.47 -12.80
CA ASP A 30 -3.14 -13.79 -13.41
C ASP A 30 -4.39 -14.51 -12.90
N THR A 31 -5.31 -14.83 -13.80
CA THR A 31 -6.55 -15.55 -13.52
C THR A 31 -6.51 -16.93 -14.14
N TYR A 32 -6.77 -17.97 -13.35
CA TYR A 32 -6.85 -19.37 -13.79
C TYR A 32 -8.31 -19.80 -13.83
N LEU A 33 -8.75 -20.19 -15.02
CA LEU A 33 -10.11 -20.61 -15.31
C LEU A 33 -10.13 -22.08 -15.71
N ASP A 34 -11.04 -22.86 -15.13
CA ASP A 34 -11.31 -24.22 -15.58
C ASP A 34 -12.32 -24.17 -16.73
N GLY A 35 -11.88 -24.54 -17.93
CA GLY A 35 -12.70 -24.52 -19.14
C GLY A 35 -13.86 -25.52 -19.15
N ALA A 36 -13.85 -26.54 -18.27
CA ALA A 36 -14.98 -27.46 -18.13
C ALA A 36 -16.15 -26.80 -17.39
N THR A 37 -15.86 -26.16 -16.26
CA THR A 37 -16.87 -25.48 -15.42
C THR A 37 -17.10 -24.01 -15.79
N ARG A 38 -16.16 -23.41 -16.52
CA ARG A 38 -16.05 -21.97 -16.80
C ARG A 38 -15.87 -21.10 -15.56
N ASN A 39 -15.44 -21.70 -14.45
CA ASN A 39 -15.22 -21.00 -13.20
C ASN A 39 -13.75 -20.58 -13.05
N VAL A 40 -13.53 -19.39 -12.46
CA VAL A 40 -12.23 -19.01 -11.91
C VAL A 40 -12.01 -19.80 -10.63
N PHE A 41 -10.85 -20.46 -10.52
CA PHE A 41 -10.50 -21.23 -9.32
C PHE A 41 -9.22 -20.73 -8.64
N ARG A 42 -8.45 -19.84 -9.29
CA ARG A 42 -7.28 -19.20 -8.70
C ARG A 42 -7.02 -17.86 -9.34
N GLU A 43 -6.65 -16.89 -8.51
CA GLU A 43 -6.21 -15.56 -8.91
C GLU A 43 -4.91 -15.22 -8.20
N VAL A 44 -3.97 -14.60 -8.91
CA VAL A 44 -2.75 -14.03 -8.34
C VAL A 44 -2.61 -12.60 -8.82
N GLN A 45 -2.47 -11.67 -7.88
CA GLN A 45 -2.25 -10.28 -8.19
C GLN A 45 -0.93 -9.81 -7.58
N VAL A 46 -0.13 -9.11 -8.37
CA VAL A 46 1.10 -8.46 -7.92
C VAL A 46 0.96 -6.96 -8.12
N LEU A 47 0.73 -6.23 -7.03
CA LEU A 47 0.54 -4.78 -7.04
C LEU A 47 1.82 -4.04 -6.70
N ARG A 48 2.03 -2.89 -7.33
CA ARG A 48 3.07 -1.92 -6.97
C ARG A 48 2.52 -1.00 -5.88
N SER A 49 3.12 -1.03 -4.69
CA SER A 49 2.62 -0.30 -3.51
C SER A 49 2.38 1.19 -3.75
N ASN A 50 3.22 1.83 -4.58
CA ASN A 50 3.11 3.25 -4.91
C ASN A 50 2.09 3.57 -6.04
N ARG A 51 1.36 2.57 -6.54
CA ARG A 51 0.35 2.74 -7.60
C ARG A 51 -1.03 2.24 -7.20
N VAL A 52 -1.15 1.56 -6.05
CA VAL A 52 -2.46 1.23 -5.49
C VAL A 52 -3.14 2.54 -5.10
N PRO A 53 -4.43 2.75 -5.46
CA PRO A 53 -5.18 3.91 -5.00
C PRO A 53 -5.11 4.00 -3.47
N ALA A 54 -4.65 5.13 -2.98
CA ALA A 54 -4.45 5.38 -1.57
C ALA A 54 -5.13 6.68 -1.16
N ASP A 55 -5.70 6.69 0.03
CA ASP A 55 -6.12 7.90 0.71
C ASP A 55 -4.96 8.48 1.52
N THR A 56 -5.04 9.77 1.79
CA THR A 56 -4.00 10.48 2.53
C THR A 56 -4.61 11.13 3.76
N VAL A 57 -4.09 10.77 4.93
CA VAL A 57 -4.34 11.50 6.18
C VAL A 57 -3.05 12.18 6.62
N ARG A 58 -3.19 13.33 7.30
CA ARG A 58 -2.06 14.15 7.73
C ARG A 58 -2.33 14.75 9.09
N ASN A 59 -1.27 14.88 9.88
CA ASN A 59 -1.26 15.69 11.09
C ASN A 59 0.13 16.33 11.26
N ARG A 60 0.22 17.44 11.97
CA ARG A 60 1.50 18.11 12.22
C ARG A 60 1.55 18.79 13.58
N THR A 61 2.74 18.86 14.15
CA THR A 61 3.10 19.76 15.24
C THR A 61 3.96 20.90 14.71
N THR A 62 4.54 21.71 15.59
CA THR A 62 5.52 22.73 15.23
C THR A 62 6.85 22.14 14.72
N SER A 63 7.17 20.89 15.05
CA SER A 63 8.45 20.26 14.72
C SER A 63 8.37 19.04 13.80
N VAL A 64 7.19 18.44 13.62
CA VAL A 64 7.01 17.22 12.80
C VAL A 64 5.73 17.31 11.97
N GLU A 65 5.84 17.10 10.66
CA GLU A 65 4.71 16.80 9.77
C GLU A 65 4.68 15.29 9.48
N LEU A 66 3.53 14.68 9.74
CA LEU A 66 3.23 13.28 9.44
C LEU A 66 2.19 13.21 8.34
N ARG A 67 2.52 12.46 7.30
CA ARG A 67 1.60 12.06 6.24
C ARG A 67 1.56 10.55 6.15
N VAL A 68 0.36 10.00 6.09
CA VAL A 68 0.12 8.57 5.88
C VAL A 68 -0.68 8.40 4.61
N ASN A 69 -0.14 7.64 3.67
CA ASN A 69 -0.88 7.18 2.49
C ASN A 69 -1.31 5.73 2.77
N HIS A 70 -2.60 5.45 2.85
CA HIS A 70 -3.12 4.12 3.16
C HIS A 70 -4.11 3.65 2.12
N THR A 71 -4.26 2.33 1.99
CA THR A 71 -5.16 1.70 1.02
C THR A 71 -6.43 1.23 1.72
N TYR A 72 -6.56 -0.06 2.00
CA TYR A 72 -7.63 -0.66 2.81
C TYR A 72 -7.04 -1.16 4.14
N GLY A 73 -7.88 -1.57 5.09
CA GLY A 73 -7.41 -2.14 6.36
C GLY A 73 -6.45 -3.30 6.12
N THR A 74 -5.31 -3.35 6.82
CA THR A 74 -4.18 -4.28 6.57
C THR A 74 -3.47 -4.18 5.21
N GLY A 75 -3.91 -3.30 4.32
CA GLY A 75 -3.27 -3.08 3.03
C GLY A 75 -1.96 -2.29 3.14
N PRO A 76 -1.23 -2.12 2.01
CA PRO A 76 -0.03 -1.30 1.98
C PRO A 76 -0.29 0.12 2.50
N MET A 77 0.66 0.61 3.30
CA MET A 77 0.65 1.94 3.90
C MET A 77 2.06 2.56 3.82
N GLU A 78 2.14 3.80 3.35
CA GLU A 78 3.36 4.61 3.37
C GLU A 78 3.26 5.66 4.47
N VAL A 79 4.23 5.69 5.37
CA VAL A 79 4.41 6.72 6.39
C VAL A 79 5.52 7.65 5.94
N VAL A 80 5.23 8.95 5.86
CA VAL A 80 6.17 10.00 5.46
C VAL A 80 6.28 11.04 6.58
N VAL A 81 7.51 11.35 6.97
CA VAL A 81 7.81 12.24 8.10
C VAL A 81 8.79 13.31 7.65
N THR A 82 8.40 14.57 7.82
CA THR A 82 9.20 15.73 7.39
C THR A 82 9.18 16.84 8.44
N ASP A 83 10.20 17.70 8.40
CA ASP A 83 10.19 18.97 9.10
C ASP A 83 9.15 19.91 8.44
N PRO A 84 8.20 20.49 9.20
CA PRO A 84 7.06 21.22 8.64
C PRO A 84 7.43 22.56 8.01
N VAL A 85 8.64 23.09 8.26
CA VAL A 85 9.08 24.40 7.76
C VAL A 85 9.99 24.24 6.55
N SER A 86 11.01 23.39 6.67
CA SER A 86 12.02 23.16 5.65
C SER A 86 11.65 22.05 4.66
N GLY A 87 10.69 21.19 5.00
CA GLY A 87 10.33 20.00 4.22
C GLY A 87 11.40 18.90 4.26
N ARG A 88 12.44 19.04 5.09
CA ARG A 88 13.52 18.05 5.19
C ARG A 88 12.98 16.72 5.74
N PRO A 89 13.37 15.56 5.19
CA PRO A 89 13.00 14.27 5.76
C PRO A 89 13.49 14.12 7.21
N LEU A 90 12.67 13.51 8.06
CA LEU A 90 13.03 13.18 9.44
C LEU A 90 13.01 11.67 9.67
N ASN A 91 14.01 11.18 10.40
CA ASN A 91 14.01 9.82 10.89
C ASN A 91 13.12 9.73 12.14
N GLY A 92 12.11 8.87 12.10
CA GLY A 92 11.15 8.66 13.19
C GLY A 92 10.86 7.19 13.39
N THR A 93 10.66 6.78 14.64
CA THR A 93 10.13 5.45 14.97
C THR A 93 8.62 5.46 14.79
N VAL A 94 8.12 4.52 13.99
CA VAL A 94 6.71 4.42 13.63
C VAL A 94 6.04 3.32 14.45
N PHE A 95 4.86 3.64 14.96
CA PHE A 95 3.97 2.74 15.69
C PHE A 95 2.60 2.70 15.02
N VAL A 96 2.01 1.52 14.93
CA VAL A 96 0.63 1.29 14.50
C VAL A 96 -0.09 0.61 15.67
N ASP A 97 -1.09 1.26 16.24
CA ASP A 97 -1.80 0.81 17.45
C ASP A 97 -0.83 0.40 18.58
N ASP A 98 0.11 1.29 18.87
CA ASP A 98 1.21 1.12 19.85
C ASP A 98 2.23 0.00 19.54
N TYR A 99 2.06 -0.77 18.46
CA TYR A 99 3.06 -1.73 18.00
C TYR A 99 4.11 -1.03 17.14
N ARG A 100 5.39 -1.17 17.53
CA ARG A 100 6.51 -0.65 16.74
C ARG A 100 6.65 -1.44 15.44
N VAL A 101 6.53 -0.76 14.30
CA VAL A 101 6.62 -1.37 12.96
C VAL A 101 7.94 -1.06 12.24
N GLY A 102 8.65 0.00 12.62
CA GLY A 102 9.92 0.34 11.98
C GLY A 102 10.37 1.77 12.22
N THR A 103 11.29 2.23 11.37
CA THR A 103 11.81 3.61 11.35
C THR A 103 11.82 4.15 9.93
N THR A 104 11.57 5.45 9.76
CA THR A 104 11.53 6.09 8.43
C THR A 104 12.90 6.36 7.80
N GLY A 105 14.01 6.25 8.55
CA GLY A 105 15.34 6.37 7.97
C GLY A 105 15.67 7.77 7.44
N ILE A 106 16.67 7.84 6.54
CA ILE A 106 17.24 9.11 6.04
C ILE A 106 16.36 9.80 5.00
N ASP A 107 15.53 9.05 4.29
CA ASP A 107 14.59 9.56 3.28
C ASP A 107 13.22 9.90 3.88
N GLY A 108 13.04 9.68 5.19
CA GLY A 108 11.83 10.03 5.93
C GLY A 108 10.62 9.22 5.52
N ARG A 109 10.81 7.99 5.01
CA ARG A 109 9.73 7.12 4.52
C ARG A 109 9.80 5.72 5.13
N LEU A 110 8.64 5.16 5.46
CA LEU A 110 8.50 3.75 5.82
C LEU A 110 7.30 3.15 5.09
N TRP A 111 7.51 2.05 4.38
CA TRP A 111 6.44 1.20 3.88
C TRP A 111 6.15 0.08 4.88
N THR A 112 4.87 -0.09 5.21
CA THR A 112 4.38 -1.11 6.15
C THR A 112 2.93 -1.48 5.81
N THR A 113 2.28 -2.28 6.63
CA THR A 113 0.84 -2.57 6.56
C THR A 113 0.04 -1.63 7.45
N GLY A 114 -1.13 -1.21 6.97
CA GLY A 114 -2.07 -0.40 7.76
C GLY A 114 -2.73 -1.18 8.91
N PRO A 115 -3.40 -0.49 9.85
CA PRO A 115 -4.13 -1.12 10.93
C PRO A 115 -5.34 -1.93 10.43
N HIS A 116 -5.90 -2.79 11.28
CA HIS A 116 -7.12 -3.56 11.00
C HIS A 116 -8.27 -3.13 11.92
N PRO A 117 -9.41 -2.64 11.41
CA PRO A 117 -9.63 -1.97 10.12
C PRO A 117 -9.22 -0.49 10.16
N SER A 118 -9.32 0.15 11.32
CA SER A 118 -8.86 1.51 11.60
C SER A 118 -7.89 1.48 12.77
N GLY A 119 -7.11 2.53 12.96
CA GLY A 119 -6.15 2.62 14.04
C GLY A 119 -5.41 3.94 14.07
N VAL A 120 -4.44 4.04 14.97
CA VAL A 120 -3.63 5.24 15.15
C VAL A 120 -2.21 4.97 14.68
N VAL A 121 -1.73 5.80 13.75
CA VAL A 121 -0.32 5.86 13.38
C VAL A 121 0.35 6.93 14.22
N THR A 122 1.35 6.54 15.00
CA THR A 122 2.16 7.45 15.81
C THR A 122 3.60 7.43 15.33
N VAL A 123 4.19 8.61 15.19
CA VAL A 123 5.62 8.77 14.92
C VAL A 123 6.29 9.49 16.08
N ARG A 124 7.42 8.96 16.51
CA ARG A 124 8.32 9.58 17.50
C ARG A 124 9.66 9.88 16.85
N THR A 125 10.03 11.14 16.78
CA THR A 125 11.33 11.62 16.29
C THR A 125 12.15 12.21 17.45
N ALA A 126 13.37 12.70 17.18
CA ALA A 126 14.14 13.43 18.18
C ALA A 126 13.54 14.82 18.49
N GLU A 127 12.78 15.37 17.54
CA GLU A 127 12.20 16.72 17.56
C GLU A 127 10.78 16.76 18.12
N GLY A 128 10.08 15.64 18.18
CA GLY A 128 8.72 15.57 18.71
C GLY A 128 7.98 14.28 18.39
N ASN A 129 6.70 14.26 18.75
CA ASN A 129 5.77 13.19 18.44
C ASN A 129 4.54 13.73 17.71
N VAL A 130 3.94 12.90 16.88
CA VAL A 130 2.69 13.22 16.18
C VAL A 130 1.93 11.93 15.89
N SER A 131 0.61 12.00 15.99
CA SER A 131 -0.27 10.86 15.74
C SER A 131 -1.39 11.26 14.79
N VAL A 132 -1.87 10.33 13.98
CA VAL A 132 -3.01 10.53 13.08
C VAL A 132 -3.88 9.27 13.07
N GLU A 133 -5.19 9.45 13.08
CA GLU A 133 -6.13 8.36 12.87
C GLU A 133 -6.15 7.97 11.40
N VAL A 134 -6.11 6.66 11.15
CA VAL A 134 -6.23 6.05 9.83
C VAL A 134 -7.48 5.17 9.86
N ALA A 135 -8.42 5.44 8.97
CA ALA A 135 -9.60 4.62 8.78
C ALA A 135 -9.80 4.30 7.29
N PRO A 136 -10.28 3.09 6.93
CA PRO A 136 -10.63 2.77 5.55
C PRO A 136 -11.78 3.67 5.10
N ARG A 137 -11.84 3.92 3.80
CA ARG A 137 -13.01 4.51 3.17
C ARG A 137 -14.19 3.55 3.13
#